data_AF-A0A3E1J210-F1
#
_entry.id   AF-A0A3E1J210-F1
#
_cell.length_a   1.000
_cell.length_b   1.000
_cell.length_c   1.000
_cell.angle_alpha   90.00
_cell.angle_beta   90.00
_cell.angle_gamma   90.00
#
_symmetry.space_group_name_H-M   'P 1'
#
loop_
_entity.id
_entity.type
_entity.pdbx_description
1 polymer ?
#
loop_
_entity_poly.entity_id
_entity_poly.type
_entity_poly.pdbx_seq_one_letter_code
_entity_poly.pdbx_strand_id
1 'polypeptide(L)'
;MANNIASSNSLAIGASELTPIAVKNLCEKTARKLGVDELYLFGSVARNAANRDSDVDFIYKIRNDPNPQSPQSAIEEARKKQELRLALSECLGRKVDLVNKDYVTKPLCDGGDAELQRKAFITAINKQPIYKII
;
A
#
# COMPACT_ATOMS: atom_id res chain seq x y z
N MET A 1 44.91 31.15 -13.23
CA MET A 1 43.80 31.95 -12.68
C MET A 1 42.50 31.20 -12.94
N ALA A 2 41.80 30.87 -11.85
CA ALA A 2 40.39 30.50 -11.67
C ALA A 2 39.67 29.54 -12.65
N ASN A 3 39.27 28.40 -12.07
CA ASN A 3 38.18 27.49 -12.43
C ASN A 3 36.84 28.18 -12.73
N ASN A 4 35.99 27.53 -13.54
CA ASN A 4 34.53 27.26 -13.34
C ASN A 4 33.82 27.13 -14.71
N ILE A 5 32.90 26.21 -15.01
CA ILE A 5 32.19 25.15 -14.26
C ILE A 5 31.89 24.04 -15.27
N ALA A 6 32.30 22.81 -14.93
CA ALA A 6 31.60 21.63 -15.41
C ALA A 6 30.30 21.52 -14.60
N SER A 7 29.15 21.65 -15.25
CA SER A 7 27.91 21.04 -14.76
C SER A 7 27.44 20.04 -15.79
N SER A 8 28.23 18.97 -15.84
CA SER A 8 27.81 17.60 -15.97
C SER A 8 26.29 17.43 -16.00
N ASN A 9 25.81 16.98 -17.16
CA ASN A 9 24.57 16.22 -17.30
C ASN A 9 24.69 14.94 -16.45
N SER A 10 24.59 15.08 -15.13
CA SER A 10 24.41 13.98 -14.22
C SER A 10 22.93 13.62 -14.23
N LEU A 11 22.53 12.88 -15.27
CA LEU A 11 21.48 11.86 -15.16
C LEU A 11 21.99 10.77 -14.21
N ALA A 12 22.25 11.16 -12.96
CA ALA A 12 22.25 10.23 -11.87
C ALA A 12 20.81 9.77 -11.75
N ILE A 13 20.55 8.50 -12.09
CA ILE A 13 19.41 7.75 -11.61
C ILE A 13 19.59 7.64 -10.09
N GLY A 14 19.40 8.76 -9.41
CA GLY A 14 19.68 8.98 -8.00
C GLY A 14 18.40 8.75 -7.23
N ALA A 15 18.20 7.52 -6.76
CA ALA A 15 17.01 7.03 -6.06
C ALA A 15 15.70 7.13 -6.84
N SER A 16 15.15 5.96 -7.17
CA SER A 16 13.77 5.84 -7.64
C SER A 16 12.82 6.37 -6.57
N GLU A 17 12.39 7.62 -6.69
CA GLU A 17 11.23 8.13 -5.98
C GLU A 17 10.03 7.29 -6.45
N LEU A 18 9.50 6.46 -5.55
CA LEU A 18 8.27 5.74 -5.82
C LEU A 18 7.15 6.77 -5.93
N THR A 19 6.66 6.98 -7.14
CA THR A 19 5.47 7.79 -7.39
C THR A 19 4.22 6.91 -7.42
N PRO A 20 3.02 7.45 -7.19
CA PRO A 20 1.78 6.69 -7.31
C PRO A 20 1.62 5.99 -8.67
N ILE A 21 2.08 6.62 -9.76
CA ILE A 21 2.03 6.06 -11.11
C ILE A 21 3.01 4.88 -11.25
N ALA A 22 4.23 5.02 -10.73
CA ALA A 22 5.22 3.93 -10.75
C ALA A 22 4.70 2.72 -9.96
N VAL A 23 4.15 2.96 -8.76
CA VAL A 23 3.51 1.93 -7.94
C VAL A 23 2.39 1.22 -8.70
N LYS A 24 1.50 1.98 -9.36
CA LYS A 24 0.42 1.40 -10.15
C LYS A 24 0.96 0.45 -11.22
N ASN A 25 1.91 0.91 -12.01
CA ASN A 25 2.45 0.13 -13.13
C ASN A 25 3.16 -1.15 -12.69
N LEU A 26 3.84 -1.13 -11.54
CA LEU A 26 4.55 -2.28 -11.00
C LEU A 26 3.60 -3.29 -10.33
N CYS A 27 2.63 -2.81 -9.56
CA CYS A 27 1.82 -3.66 -8.68
C CYS A 27 0.52 -4.15 -9.31
N GLU A 28 -0.08 -3.41 -10.25
CA GLU A 28 -1.43 -3.69 -10.76
C GLU A 28 -1.55 -5.12 -11.32
N LYS A 29 -0.60 -5.54 -12.15
CA LYS A 29 -0.63 -6.88 -12.77
C LYS A 29 -0.50 -7.99 -11.73
N THR A 30 0.40 -7.83 -10.76
CA THR A 30 0.66 -8.81 -9.70
C THR A 30 -0.54 -8.94 -8.76
N ALA A 31 -1.10 -7.82 -8.31
CA ALA A 31 -2.25 -7.83 -7.41
C ALA A 31 -3.50 -8.41 -8.10
N ARG A 32 -3.76 -8.10 -9.38
CA ARG A 32 -4.86 -8.74 -10.13
C ARG A 32 -4.70 -10.26 -10.24
N LYS A 33 -3.48 -10.76 -10.46
CA LYS A 33 -3.19 -12.21 -10.52
C LYS A 33 -3.46 -12.92 -9.19
N LEU A 34 -3.23 -12.24 -8.07
CA LEU A 34 -3.47 -12.76 -6.73
C LEU A 34 -4.93 -12.62 -6.26
N GLY A 35 -5.85 -12.21 -7.14
CA GLY A 35 -7.27 -12.13 -6.83
C GLY A 35 -7.65 -10.91 -5.98
N VAL A 36 -6.84 -9.84 -6.01
CA VAL A 36 -7.19 -8.55 -5.42
C VAL A 36 -8.26 -7.88 -6.30
N ASP A 37 -9.42 -7.59 -5.70
CA ASP A 37 -10.51 -6.88 -6.36
C ASP A 37 -10.34 -5.36 -6.28
N GLU A 38 -9.78 -4.86 -5.18
CA GLU A 38 -9.55 -3.43 -4.99
C GLU A 38 -8.20 -3.20 -4.30
N LEU A 39 -7.42 -2.26 -4.83
CA LEU A 39 -6.13 -1.88 -4.25
C LEU A 39 -5.99 -0.36 -4.30
N TYR A 40 -5.66 0.25 -3.16
CA TYR A 40 -5.46 1.69 -3.03
C TYR A 40 -4.14 1.98 -2.34
N LEU A 41 -3.42 2.98 -2.83
CA LEU A 41 -2.20 3.51 -2.24
C LEU A 41 -2.55 4.71 -1.36
N PHE A 42 -2.02 4.74 -0.14
CA PHE A 42 -2.12 5.87 0.78
C PHE A 42 -0.77 6.18 1.44
N GLY A 43 -0.74 7.10 2.40
CA GLY A 43 0.45 7.38 3.20
C GLY A 43 1.51 8.23 2.50
N SER A 44 2.77 8.01 2.88
CA SER A 44 3.89 8.87 2.48
C SER A 44 4.13 8.88 0.97
N VAL A 45 4.00 7.73 0.31
CA VAL A 45 4.18 7.56 -1.14
C VAL A 45 3.06 8.25 -1.91
N ALA A 46 1.80 8.14 -1.45
CA ALA A 46 0.69 8.88 -2.04
C ALA A 46 0.89 10.40 -1.97
N ARG A 47 1.53 10.89 -0.92
CA ARG A 47 1.83 12.32 -0.70
C ARG A 47 3.08 12.82 -1.43
N ASN A 48 3.78 11.98 -2.20
CA ASN A 48 5.13 12.27 -2.71
C ASN A 48 6.10 12.74 -1.60
N ALA A 49 5.92 12.24 -0.38
CA ALA A 49 6.71 12.59 0.79
C ALA A 49 7.49 11.39 1.35
N ALA A 50 7.55 10.29 0.58
CA ALA A 50 8.28 9.09 0.94
C ALA A 50 9.79 9.29 0.77
N ASN A 51 10.56 8.94 1.79
CA ASN A 51 12.02 8.83 1.69
C ASN A 51 12.42 7.42 1.21
N ARG A 52 13.71 7.10 1.11
CA ARG A 52 14.21 5.82 0.58
C ARG A 52 13.84 4.60 1.43
N ASP A 53 13.68 4.79 2.72
CA ASP A 53 13.38 3.73 3.70
C ASP A 53 11.89 3.68 4.05
N SER A 54 11.07 4.53 3.43
CA SER A 54 9.62 4.57 3.68
C SER A 54 8.95 3.32 3.16
N ASP A 55 8.14 2.72 4.04
CA ASP A 55 7.21 1.66 3.70
C ASP A 55 6.14 2.17 2.72
N VAL A 56 5.55 1.25 1.95
CA VAL A 56 4.46 1.55 1.02
C VAL A 56 3.15 1.04 1.58
N ASP A 57 2.24 1.95 1.90
CA ASP A 57 0.98 1.64 2.55
C ASP A 57 -0.14 1.40 1.53
N PHE A 58 -0.79 0.23 1.60
CA PHE A 58 -1.95 -0.09 0.78
C PHE A 58 -3.19 -0.47 1.58
N ILE A 59 -4.34 -0.04 1.08
CA ILE A 59 -5.64 -0.60 1.43
C ILE A 59 -5.99 -1.62 0.36
N TYR A 60 -6.33 -2.85 0.76
CA TYR A 60 -6.62 -3.94 -0.18
C TYR A 60 -7.96 -4.60 0.14
N LYS A 61 -8.58 -5.17 -0.89
CA LYS A 61 -9.71 -6.07 -0.79
C LYS A 61 -9.49 -7.25 -1.72
N ILE A 62 -9.45 -8.45 -1.16
CA ILE A 62 -9.38 -9.69 -1.94
C ILE A 62 -10.80 -10.10 -2.30
N ARG A 63 -10.99 -10.74 -3.46
CA ARG A 63 -12.25 -11.37 -3.80
C ARG A 63 -12.67 -12.34 -2.72
N ASN A 64 -13.82 -12.08 -2.09
CA ASN A 64 -14.29 -12.81 -0.94
C ASN A 64 -14.46 -14.30 -1.26
N ASP A 65 -14.06 -15.12 -0.29
CA ASP A 65 -14.55 -16.47 -0.15
C ASP A 65 -16.05 -16.40 0.21
N PRO A 66 -16.93 -17.18 -0.43
CA PRO A 66 -18.36 -17.19 -0.12
C PRO A 66 -18.70 -17.52 1.34
N ASN A 67 -17.77 -18.08 2.14
CA ASN A 67 -18.03 -18.39 3.55
C ASN A 67 -16.97 -17.82 4.52
N PRO A 68 -16.99 -16.49 4.79
CA PRO A 68 -15.93 -15.78 5.51
C PRO A 68 -15.84 -16.09 7.02
N GLN A 69 -16.81 -16.79 7.61
CA GLN A 69 -16.84 -17.08 9.05
C GLN A 69 -16.23 -18.44 9.44
N SER A 70 -15.67 -19.19 8.49
CA SER A 70 -15.01 -20.45 8.81
C SER A 70 -13.58 -20.22 9.33
N PRO A 71 -13.07 -21.05 10.26
CA PRO A 71 -11.65 -21.00 10.63
C PRO A 71 -10.71 -21.19 9.42
N GLN A 72 -11.14 -21.99 8.44
CA GLN A 72 -10.39 -22.25 7.22
C GLN A 72 -10.25 -21.00 6.33
N SER A 73 -11.32 -20.18 6.22
CA SER A 73 -11.28 -18.95 5.44
C SER A 73 -10.37 -17.90 6.07
N ALA A 74 -10.30 -17.83 7.40
CA ALA A 74 -9.37 -16.93 8.09
C ALA A 74 -7.90 -17.31 7.82
N ILE A 75 -7.58 -18.61 7.81
CA ILE A 75 -6.24 -19.11 7.46
C ILE A 75 -5.90 -18.79 6.00
N GLU A 76 -6.82 -19.04 5.07
CA GLU A 76 -6.61 -18.72 3.66
C GLU A 76 -6.48 -17.22 3.40
N GLU A 77 -7.26 -16.37 4.08
CA GLU A 77 -7.11 -14.92 4.00
C GLU A 77 -5.73 -14.48 4.51
N ALA A 78 -5.28 -15.01 5.65
CA ALA A 78 -3.95 -14.71 6.19
C ALA A 78 -2.84 -15.13 5.21
N ARG A 79 -2.96 -16.31 4.60
CA ARG A 79 -2.02 -16.81 3.59
C ARG A 79 -1.99 -15.91 2.35
N LYS A 80 -3.16 -15.55 1.80
CA LYS A 80 -3.24 -14.65 0.64
C LYS A 80 -2.73 -13.24 0.95
N LYS A 81 -3.01 -12.72 2.15
CA LYS A 81 -2.46 -11.43 2.62
C LYS A 81 -0.94 -11.47 2.66
N GLN A 82 -0.35 -12.54 3.19
CA GLN A 82 1.10 -12.70 3.25
C GLN A 82 1.71 -12.80 1.86
N GLU A 83 1.12 -13.60 0.98
CA GLU A 83 1.54 -13.74 -0.42
C GLU A 83 1.47 -12.39 -1.17
N LEU A 84 0.38 -11.64 -0.99
CA LEU A 84 0.23 -10.30 -1.55
C LEU A 84 1.28 -9.34 -1.01
N ARG A 85 1.53 -9.32 0.31
CA ARG A 85 2.54 -8.47 0.92
C ARG A 85 3.91 -8.75 0.34
N LEU A 86 4.30 -10.03 0.25
CA LEU A 86 5.59 -10.44 -0.28
C LEU A 86 5.72 -10.04 -1.75
N ALA A 87 4.74 -10.39 -2.58
CA ALA A 87 4.78 -10.09 -4.01
C ALA A 87 4.81 -8.59 -4.31
N LEU A 88 4.06 -7.76 -3.57
CA LEU A 88 4.12 -6.31 -3.71
C LEU A 88 5.46 -5.76 -3.22
N SER A 89 5.98 -6.30 -2.12
CA SER A 89 7.29 -5.90 -1.58
C SER A 89 8.42 -6.18 -2.56
N GLU A 90 8.40 -7.35 -3.20
CA GLU A 90 9.35 -7.73 -4.25
C GLU A 90 9.21 -6.85 -5.49
N CYS A 91 7.98 -6.53 -5.92
CA CYS A 91 7.74 -5.64 -7.07
C CYS A 91 8.29 -4.22 -6.84
N LEU A 92 8.26 -3.75 -5.60
CA LEU A 92 8.64 -2.39 -5.24
C LEU A 92 10.07 -2.27 -4.70
N GLY A 93 10.70 -3.40 -4.35
CA GLY A 93 11.98 -3.43 -3.63
C GLY A 93 11.90 -2.76 -2.26
N ARG A 94 10.71 -2.71 -1.65
CA ARG A 94 10.45 -2.00 -0.38
C ARG A 94 9.48 -2.77 0.49
N LYS A 95 9.52 -2.51 1.79
CA LYS A 95 8.51 -3.01 2.72
C LYS A 95 7.13 -2.43 2.38
N VAL A 96 6.12 -3.26 2.56
CA VAL A 96 4.73 -2.95 2.22
C VAL A 96 3.84 -3.26 3.41
N ASP A 97 2.98 -2.31 3.78
CA ASP A 97 1.95 -2.51 4.78
C ASP A 97 0.56 -2.60 4.15
N LEU A 98 -0.24 -3.55 4.64
CA LEU A 98 -1.53 -3.92 4.07
C LEU A 98 -2.64 -3.79 5.11
N VAL A 99 -3.59 -2.92 4.80
CA VAL A 99 -4.82 -2.71 5.58
C VAL A 99 -6.01 -3.28 4.81
N ASN A 100 -6.77 -4.18 5.44
CA ASN A 100 -7.98 -4.72 4.81
C ASN A 100 -9.04 -3.61 4.70
N LYS A 101 -9.66 -3.44 3.53
CA LYS A 101 -10.71 -2.45 3.29
C LYS A 101 -11.90 -2.56 4.24
N ASP A 102 -12.22 -3.77 4.72
CA ASP A 102 -13.27 -3.97 5.71
C ASP A 102 -12.96 -3.27 7.04
N TYR A 103 -11.70 -3.20 7.45
CA TYR A 103 -11.29 -2.40 8.63
C TYR A 103 -11.58 -0.90 8.43
N VAL A 104 -11.46 -0.41 7.19
CA VAL A 104 -11.70 1.00 6.87
C VAL A 104 -13.20 1.30 6.72
N THR A 105 -14.00 0.34 6.28
CA THR A 105 -15.40 0.57 5.87
C THR A 105 -16.43 0.07 6.88
N LYS A 106 -16.08 -0.89 7.74
CA LYS A 106 -17.01 -1.50 8.71
C LYS A 106 -16.59 -1.14 10.15
N PRO A 107 -17.53 -0.70 11.00
CA PRO A 107 -17.29 -0.60 12.44
C PRO A 107 -16.88 -1.95 13.02
N LEU A 108 -16.00 -1.91 14.03
CA LEU A 108 -15.73 -3.08 14.85
C LEU A 108 -16.89 -3.28 15.83
N CYS A 109 -17.25 -4.53 16.11
CA CYS A 109 -18.36 -4.87 17.00
C CYS A 109 -18.07 -4.56 18.48
N ASP A 110 -16.82 -4.30 18.85
CA ASP A 110 -16.39 -4.18 20.24
C ASP A 110 -16.65 -2.79 20.85
N GLY A 111 -16.88 -1.75 20.03
CA GLY A 111 -17.21 -0.39 20.48
C GLY A 111 -16.17 0.29 21.39
N GLY A 112 -15.03 -0.36 21.62
CA GLY A 112 -14.00 0.04 22.58
C GLY A 112 -12.81 0.74 21.94
N ASP A 113 -11.62 0.58 22.53
CA ASP A 113 -10.39 1.24 22.10
C ASP A 113 -10.01 0.93 20.64
N ALA A 114 -10.29 -0.28 20.16
CA ALA A 114 -10.01 -0.66 18.78
C ALA A 114 -10.86 0.13 17.77
N GLU A 115 -12.14 0.38 18.09
CA GLU A 115 -13.02 1.22 17.25
C GLU A 115 -12.57 2.69 17.28
N LEU A 116 -12.09 3.20 18.43
CA LEU A 116 -11.51 4.54 18.52
C LEU A 116 -10.24 4.66 17.66
N GLN A 117 -9.35 3.68 17.71
CA GLN A 117 -8.15 3.62 16.86
C GLN A 117 -8.52 3.58 15.38
N ARG A 118 -9.49 2.73 15.00
CA ARG A 118 -9.99 2.64 13.63
C ARG A 118 -10.55 3.97 13.14
N LYS A 119 -11.38 4.66 13.96
CA LYS A 119 -11.92 5.99 13.63
C LYS A 119 -10.82 7.03 13.47
N ALA A 120 -9.82 7.03 14.34
CA ALA A 120 -8.66 7.92 14.25
C ALA A 120 -7.87 7.65 12.95
N PHE A 121 -7.65 6.38 12.62
CA PHE A 121 -7.01 5.96 11.37
C PHE A 121 -7.80 6.44 10.14
N ILE A 122 -9.11 6.17 10.08
CA ILE A 122 -9.99 6.62 8.98
C ILE A 122 -9.94 8.13 8.82
N THR A 123 -10.02 8.85 9.94
CA THR A 123 -9.95 10.31 9.93
C THR A 123 -8.61 10.81 9.40
N ALA A 124 -7.51 10.13 9.73
CA ALA A 124 -6.19 10.48 9.23
C ALA A 124 -6.03 10.21 7.72
N ILE A 125 -6.45 9.03 7.23
CA ILE A 125 -6.33 8.69 5.81
C ILE A 125 -7.23 9.57 4.93
N ASN A 126 -8.42 9.94 5.40
CA ASN A 126 -9.36 10.79 4.65
C ASN A 126 -8.89 12.24 4.50
N LYS A 127 -7.89 12.66 5.30
CA LYS A 127 -7.23 13.98 5.17
C LYS A 127 -6.09 13.98 4.14
N GLN A 128 -5.79 12.83 3.54
CA GLN A 128 -4.65 12.64 2.66
C GLN A 128 -5.11 12.13 1.29
N PRO A 129 -4.32 12.33 0.22
CA PRO A 129 -4.65 11.75 -1.07
C PRO A 129 -4.58 10.22 -1.01
N ILE A 130 -5.59 9.58 -1.60
CA ILE A 130 -5.66 8.12 -1.77
C ILE A 130 -5.77 7.84 -3.26
N TYR A 131 -4.90 6.97 -3.79
CA TYR A 131 -4.86 6.63 -5.21
C TYR A 131 -5.40 5.22 -5.42
N LYS A 132 -6.40 5.09 -6.29
CA LYS A 132 -6.88 3.78 -6.72
C LYS A 132 -5.91 3.16 -7.74
N ILE A 133 -5.48 1.94 -7.47
CA ILE A 133 -4.56 1.16 -8.30
C ILE A 133 -5.32 0.13 -9.14
N ILE A 134 -6.23 -0.61 -8.51
CA ILE A 134 -7.11 -1.63 -9.12
C ILE A 134 -8.57 -1.21 -8.92
#